data_AF-A0A6F8YA88-F1
#
_entry.id   AF-A0A6F8YA88-F1
#
_cell.length_a   1.000
_cell.length_b   1.000
_cell.length_c   1.000
_cell.angle_alpha   90.00
_cell.angle_beta   90.00
_cell.angle_gamma   90.00
#
_symmetry.space_group_name_H-M   'P 1'
#
loop_
_entity.id
_entity.type
_entity.pdbx_description
1 polymer ?
#
loop_
_entity_poly.entity_id
_entity_poly.type
_entity_poly.pdbx_seq_one_letter_code
_entity_poly.pdbx_strand_id
1 'polypeptide(L)'
;MRWLKVRRPQVPTFAVVGVVVVFAFGYMAWSLWERDRTLDTQGVETTARVVEVGRRIQVEFQTADGRRVRTLVAPGGEVSGARPGVGEQIPIVYDPEDPEGQVRDVRAPEGNRTAYLLGGAACFGAVAVPVALLARRRKKK
;
A
#
# COMPACT_ATOMS: atom_id res chain seq x y z
N MET A 1 -20.56 16.99 -44.26
CA MET A 1 -19.41 16.71 -43.37
C MET A 1 -19.48 17.62 -42.15
N ARG A 2 -19.86 17.07 -40.99
CA ARG A 2 -20.04 17.82 -39.73
C ARG A 2 -18.71 17.85 -38.99
N TRP A 3 -18.05 19.01 -38.94
CA TRP A 3 -16.79 19.18 -38.22
C TRP A 3 -17.00 19.01 -36.72
N LEU A 4 -16.39 17.98 -36.13
CA LEU A 4 -16.32 17.78 -34.68
C LEU A 4 -15.56 18.96 -34.06
N LYS A 5 -16.30 19.84 -33.39
CA LYS A 5 -15.76 20.98 -32.64
C LYS A 5 -15.00 20.40 -31.45
N VAL A 6 -13.70 20.18 -31.60
CA VAL A 6 -12.80 19.71 -30.52
C VAL A 6 -12.81 20.79 -29.43
N ARG A 7 -13.63 20.60 -28.39
CA ARG A 7 -13.63 21.47 -27.21
C ARG A 7 -12.24 21.39 -26.60
N ARG A 8 -11.48 22.50 -26.68
CA ARG A 8 -10.18 22.60 -25.99
C ARG A 8 -10.42 22.27 -24.52
N PRO A 9 -9.75 21.27 -23.96
CA PRO A 9 -10.00 20.88 -22.59
C PRO A 9 -9.61 22.04 -21.67
N GLN A 10 -10.52 22.37 -20.76
CA GLN A 10 -10.44 23.57 -19.93
C GLN A 10 -9.32 23.37 -18.92
N VAL A 11 -8.32 24.26 -18.94
CA VAL A 11 -7.19 24.28 -18.01
C VAL A 11 -7.58 24.08 -16.52
N PRO A 12 -8.68 24.65 -15.99
CA PRO A 12 -9.07 24.39 -14.60
C PRO A 12 -9.41 22.92 -14.32
N THR A 13 -9.96 22.19 -15.28
CA THR A 13 -10.31 20.77 -15.10
C THR A 13 -9.05 19.92 -14.86
N PHE A 14 -7.97 20.18 -15.59
CA PHE A 14 -6.70 19.48 -15.37
C PHE A 14 -6.05 19.83 -14.04
N ALA A 15 -6.17 21.08 -13.59
CA ALA A 15 -5.65 21.49 -12.29
C ALA A 15 -6.39 20.75 -11.15
N VAL A 16 -7.72 20.67 -11.22
CA VAL A 16 -8.53 19.93 -10.24
C VAL A 16 -8.18 18.44 -10.25
N VAL A 17 -8.11 17.81 -11.43
CA VAL A 17 -7.72 16.39 -11.55
C VAL A 17 -6.33 16.15 -10.98
N GLY A 18 -5.36 17.03 -11.27
CA GLY A 18 -4.01 16.92 -10.73
C GLY A 18 -3.98 16.99 -9.20
N VAL A 19 -4.72 17.92 -8.60
CA VAL A 19 -4.85 18.04 -7.14
C VAL A 19 -5.48 16.78 -6.54
N VAL A 20 -6.59 16.27 -7.12
CA VAL A 20 -7.25 15.05 -6.63
C VAL A 20 -6.31 13.86 -6.69
N VAL A 21 -5.55 13.70 -7.78
CA VAL A 21 -4.57 12.61 -7.92
C VAL A 21 -3.47 12.74 -6.85
N VAL A 22 -2.89 13.92 -6.66
CA VAL A 22 -1.86 14.14 -5.64
C VAL A 22 -2.40 13.83 -4.24
N PHE A 23 -3.61 14.28 -3.91
CA PHE A 23 -4.24 13.98 -2.62
C PHE A 23 -4.53 12.49 -2.44
N ALA A 24 -5.06 11.81 -3.46
CA ALA A 24 -5.35 10.38 -3.39
C ALA A 24 -4.09 9.55 -3.19
N PHE A 25 -3.03 9.82 -3.96
CA PHE A 25 -1.74 9.14 -3.81
C PHE A 25 -1.01 9.51 -2.52
N GLY A 26 -1.08 10.78 -2.09
CA GLY A 26 -0.53 11.24 -0.83
C GLY A 26 -1.19 10.56 0.37
N TYR A 27 -2.51 10.47 0.38
CA TYR A 27 -3.27 9.75 1.40
C TYR A 27 -2.94 8.25 1.41
N MET A 28 -2.87 7.62 0.23
CA MET A 28 -2.52 6.20 0.12
C MET A 28 -1.10 5.93 0.64
N ALA A 29 -0.12 6.75 0.26
CA ALA A 29 1.25 6.65 0.75
C ALA A 29 1.34 6.86 2.27
N TRP A 30 0.63 7.86 2.80
CA TRP A 30 0.53 8.09 4.23
C TRP A 30 -0.06 6.87 4.96
N SER A 31 -1.15 6.32 4.45
CA SER A 31 -1.82 5.17 5.07
C SER A 31 -0.96 3.90 5.10
N LEU A 32 -0.11 3.70 4.08
CA LEU A 32 0.84 2.60 4.04
C LEU A 32 1.97 2.81 5.05
N TRP A 33 2.50 4.04 5.09
CA TRP A 33 3.59 4.39 6.00
C TRP A 33 3.18 4.35 7.47
N GLU A 34 1.99 4.83 7.81
CA GLU A 34 1.48 4.76 9.18
C GLU A 34 1.34 3.31 9.64
N ARG A 35 0.82 2.42 8.79
CA ARG A 35 0.68 0.98 9.08
C ARG A 35 2.04 0.30 9.34
N ASP A 36 3.03 0.57 8.49
CA ASP A 36 4.38 0.03 8.67
C ASP A 36 5.02 0.58 9.96
N ARG A 37 4.82 1.88 10.25
CA ARG A 37 5.36 2.54 11.45
C ARG A 37 4.74 2.05 12.76
N THR A 38 3.44 1.77 12.78
CA THR A 38 2.77 1.24 13.98
C THR A 38 3.29 -0.15 14.32
N LEU A 39 3.48 -1.03 13.33
CA LEU A 39 4.05 -2.36 13.57
C LEU A 39 5.52 -2.30 14.04
N ASP A 40 6.31 -1.34 13.56
CA ASP A 40 7.71 -1.20 13.98
C ASP A 40 7.88 -0.59 15.38
N THR A 41 6.92 0.21 15.85
CA THR A 41 7.02 0.90 17.15
C THR A 41 6.19 0.26 18.27
N GLN A 42 5.08 -0.38 17.92
CA GLN A 42 4.10 -0.93 18.87
C GLN A 42 3.74 -2.40 18.58
N GLY A 43 4.31 -2.99 17.52
CA GLY A 43 4.04 -4.37 17.17
C GLY A 43 4.48 -5.34 18.28
N VAL A 44 3.61 -6.32 18.57
CA VAL A 44 3.91 -7.39 19.51
C VAL A 44 4.23 -8.65 18.71
N GLU A 45 5.41 -9.22 18.95
CA GLU A 45 5.80 -10.48 18.34
C GLU A 45 5.13 -11.66 19.05
N THR A 46 4.62 -12.60 18.27
CA THR A 46 4.04 -13.86 18.76
C THR A 46 4.20 -14.97 17.73
N THR A 47 3.89 -16.19 18.14
CA THR A 47 3.89 -17.35 17.24
C THR A 47 2.46 -17.65 16.80
N ALA A 48 2.24 -17.69 15.50
CA ALA A 48 0.95 -18.03 14.92
C ALA A 48 1.00 -19.38 14.22
N ARG A 49 -0.10 -20.12 14.28
CA ARG A 49 -0.28 -21.38 13.58
C ARG A 49 -0.95 -21.14 12.24
N VAL A 50 -0.38 -21.68 11.18
CA VAL A 50 -0.98 -21.63 9.85
C VAL A 50 -2.20 -22.56 9.81
N VAL A 51 -3.36 -22.00 9.49
CA VAL A 51 -4.62 -22.76 9.42
C VAL A 51 -5.00 -23.08 7.98
N GLU A 52 -4.63 -22.20 7.05
CA GLU A 52 -4.96 -22.35 5.63
C GLU A 52 -3.90 -21.69 4.75
N VAL A 53 -3.54 -22.36 3.65
CA VAL A 53 -2.58 -21.85 2.66
C VAL A 53 -3.26 -21.81 1.29
N GLY A 54 -3.76 -20.64 0.89
CA GLY A 54 -4.40 -20.39 -0.40
C GLY A 54 -3.62 -19.38 -1.24
N ARG A 55 -4.32 -18.41 -1.84
CA ARG A 55 -3.66 -17.21 -2.42
C ARG A 55 -3.03 -16.33 -1.34
N ARG A 56 -3.62 -16.32 -0.14
CA ARG A 56 -3.10 -15.70 1.07
C ARG A 56 -2.98 -16.76 2.16
N ILE A 57 -2.14 -16.51 3.16
CA ILE A 57 -1.93 -17.42 4.29
C ILE A 57 -2.83 -16.94 5.42
N GLN A 58 -3.66 -17.85 5.95
CA GLN A 58 -4.46 -17.58 7.13
C GLN A 58 -3.79 -18.21 8.34
N VAL A 59 -3.69 -17.43 9.42
CA VAL A 59 -3.06 -17.84 10.67
C VAL A 59 -4.00 -17.68 11.85
N GLU A 60 -3.78 -18.47 12.87
CA GLU A 60 -4.43 -18.39 14.16
C GLU A 60 -3.38 -18.19 15.25
N PHE A 61 -3.57 -17.20 16.11
CA PHE A 61 -2.68 -16.92 17.23
C PHE A 61 -3.46 -16.45 18.45
N GLN A 62 -2.77 -16.42 19.58
CA GLN A 62 -3.29 -15.85 20.81
C GLN A 62 -2.61 -14.51 21.08
N THR A 63 -3.41 -13.46 21.30
CA THR A 63 -2.96 -12.12 21.67
C THR A 63 -2.51 -12.11 23.14
N ALA A 64 -1.77 -11.07 23.55
CA ALA A 64 -1.25 -10.94 24.90
C ALA A 64 -2.34 -10.84 25.98
N ASP A 65 -3.53 -10.36 25.61
CA ASP A 65 -4.73 -10.32 26.46
C ASP A 65 -5.50 -11.66 26.49
N GLY A 66 -5.00 -12.69 25.80
CA GLY A 66 -5.57 -14.05 25.79
C GLY A 66 -6.64 -14.31 24.74
N ARG A 67 -7.02 -13.33 23.90
CA ARG A 67 -7.97 -13.56 22.80
C ARG A 67 -7.35 -14.44 21.71
N ARG A 68 -8.14 -15.33 21.11
CA ARG A 68 -7.74 -16.07 19.91
C ARG A 68 -8.19 -15.29 18.68
N VAL A 69 -7.25 -15.02 17.79
CA VAL A 69 -7.48 -14.27 16.56
C VAL A 69 -7.12 -15.14 15.38
N ARG A 70 -8.01 -15.18 14.37
CA ARG A 70 -7.78 -15.87 13.11
C ARG A 70 -7.86 -14.85 11.97
N THR A 71 -6.74 -14.56 11.34
CA THR A 71 -6.67 -13.53 10.30
C THR A 71 -5.74 -13.89 9.16
N LEU A 72 -5.79 -13.11 8.09
CA LEU A 72 -4.91 -13.21 6.95
C LEU A 72 -3.62 -12.47 7.26
N VAL A 73 -2.49 -13.14 7.06
CA VAL A 73 -1.19 -12.45 7.07
C VAL A 73 -1.17 -11.50 5.87
N ALA A 74 -0.89 -10.23 6.12
CA ALA A 74 -0.72 -9.26 5.06
C ALA A 74 0.33 -9.78 4.07
N PRO A 75 0.18 -9.54 2.75
CA PRO A 75 1.22 -9.87 1.80
C PRO A 75 2.45 -9.00 2.09
N GLY A 76 3.33 -9.48 2.99
CA GLY A 76 4.74 -9.11 2.97
C GLY A 76 5.31 -9.50 1.62
N GLY A 77 6.51 -9.01 1.29
CA GLY A 77 7.19 -9.43 0.07
C GLY A 77 7.31 -10.96 -0.03
N GLU A 78 7.85 -11.46 -1.14
CA GLU A 78 8.25 -12.87 -1.22
C GLU A 78 8.96 -13.28 0.06
N VAL A 79 8.33 -14.18 0.83
CA VAL A 79 8.94 -14.74 2.02
C VAL A 79 10.25 -15.35 1.55
N SER A 80 11.38 -14.85 2.03
CA SER A 80 12.69 -15.41 1.74
C SER A 80 12.76 -16.79 2.38
N GLY A 81 12.26 -17.82 1.69
CA GLY A 81 12.17 -19.18 2.19
C GLY A 81 11.04 -20.00 1.57
N ALA A 82 10.92 -21.24 2.04
CA ALA A 82 9.80 -22.11 1.68
C ALA A 82 8.50 -21.55 2.24
N ARG A 83 7.43 -21.58 1.42
CA ARG A 83 6.09 -21.18 1.86
C ARG A 83 5.64 -22.10 3.00
N PRO A 84 5.21 -21.55 4.16
CA PRO A 84 4.90 -22.38 5.30
C PRO A 84 3.69 -23.29 5.04
N GLY A 85 3.72 -24.49 5.59
CA GLY A 85 2.67 -25.50 5.46
C GLY A 85 1.50 -25.29 6.42
N VAL A 86 0.33 -25.87 6.12
CA VAL A 86 -0.79 -25.89 7.06
C VAL A 86 -0.37 -26.65 8.33
N GLY A 87 -0.64 -26.06 9.49
CA GLY A 87 -0.28 -26.57 10.80
C GLY A 87 1.09 -26.11 11.31
N GLU A 88 1.92 -25.51 10.45
CA GLU A 88 3.22 -24.95 10.82
C GLU A 88 3.06 -23.73 11.74
N GLN A 89 4.04 -23.51 12.61
CA GLN A 89 4.12 -22.33 13.46
C GLN A 89 5.10 -21.33 12.87
N ILE A 90 4.66 -20.09 12.72
CA ILE A 90 5.43 -19.01 12.10
C ILE A 90 5.49 -17.80 13.03
N PRO A 91 6.63 -17.09 13.11
CA PRO A 91 6.71 -15.86 13.87
C PRO A 91 5.96 -14.75 13.13
N ILE A 92 5.07 -14.06 13.84
CA ILE A 92 4.33 -12.91 13.34
C ILE A 92 4.52 -11.72 14.28
N VAL A 93 4.31 -10.52 13.74
CA VAL A 93 4.08 -9.32 14.52
C VAL A 93 2.66 -8.83 14.24
N TYR A 94 1.94 -8.47 15.30
CA TYR A 94 0.59 -7.92 15.20
C TYR A 94 0.48 -6.60 15.95
N ASP A 95 -0.46 -5.77 15.52
CA ASP A 95 -0.86 -4.55 16.24
C ASP A 95 -1.80 -4.92 17.40
N PRO A 96 -1.46 -4.64 18.67
CA PRO A 96 -2.34 -4.95 19.80
C PRO A 96 -3.65 -4.16 19.79
N GLU A 97 -3.70 -2.98 19.14
CA GLU A 97 -4.93 -2.19 18.99
C GLU A 97 -5.84 -2.74 17.88
N ASP A 98 -5.25 -3.35 16.84
CA ASP A 98 -5.95 -4.00 15.72
C ASP A 98 -5.33 -5.35 15.32
N PRO A 99 -5.51 -6.42 16.13
CA PRO A 99 -4.89 -7.71 15.90
C PRO A 99 -5.50 -8.47 14.70
N GLU A 100 -6.67 -8.04 14.22
CA GLU A 100 -7.35 -8.65 13.08
C GLU A 100 -6.93 -8.01 11.75
N GLY A 101 -6.72 -6.70 11.72
CA GLY A 101 -6.40 -5.96 10.49
C GLY A 101 -4.91 -5.85 10.18
N GLN A 102 -4.03 -5.93 11.17
CA GLN A 102 -2.59 -5.65 11.01
C GLN A 102 -1.72 -6.78 11.55
N VAL A 103 -1.45 -7.76 10.68
CA VAL A 103 -0.56 -8.90 10.98
C VAL A 103 0.46 -9.10 9.86
N ARG A 104 1.74 -9.21 10.24
CA ARG A 104 2.88 -9.36 9.33
C ARG A 104 3.76 -10.55 9.73
N ASP A 105 4.22 -11.33 8.76
CA ASP A 105 5.24 -12.37 8.98
C ASP A 105 6.60 -11.69 9.17
N VAL A 106 7.28 -11.99 10.27
CA VAL A 106 8.59 -11.40 10.60
C VAL A 106 9.67 -11.79 9.58
N ARG A 107 9.49 -12.93 8.89
CA ARG A 107 10.45 -13.46 7.91
C ARG A 107 10.33 -12.81 6.54
N ALA A 108 9.23 -12.10 6.27
CA ALA A 108 8.99 -11.48 4.97
C ALA A 108 9.53 -10.04 4.96
N PRO A 109 10.53 -9.71 4.12
CA PRO A 109 10.97 -8.33 3.99
C PRO A 109 9.82 -7.45 3.47
N GLU A 110 9.82 -6.18 3.88
CA GLU A 110 8.81 -5.19 3.48
C GLU A 110 8.67 -5.09 1.95
N GLY A 111 7.57 -5.65 1.43
CA GLY A 111 7.24 -5.65 0.01
C GLY A 111 6.72 -4.30 -0.52
N ASN A 112 6.48 -3.34 0.37
CA ASN A 112 5.84 -2.06 0.03
C ASN A 112 6.77 -1.08 -0.70
N ARG A 113 8.07 -1.38 -0.79
CA ARG A 113 9.09 -0.53 -1.45
C ARG A 113 8.72 -0.17 -2.89
N THR A 114 8.17 -1.13 -3.64
CA THR A 114 7.74 -0.94 -5.03
C THR A 114 6.49 -0.06 -5.12
N ALA A 115 5.58 -0.19 -4.16
CA ALA A 115 4.38 0.65 -4.09
C ALA A 115 4.75 2.11 -3.78
N TYR A 116 5.73 2.34 -2.89
CA TYR A 116 6.27 3.67 -2.63
C TYR A 116 6.94 4.30 -3.86
N LEU A 117 7.75 3.52 -4.60
CA LEU A 117 8.41 3.99 -5.82
C LEU A 117 7.41 4.31 -6.95
N LEU A 118 6.43 3.44 -7.18
CA LEU A 118 5.37 3.66 -8.17
C LEU A 118 4.48 4.86 -7.81
N GLY A 119 4.12 5.00 -6.53
CA GLY A 119 3.37 6.16 -6.05
C GLY A 119 4.13 7.47 -6.26
N GLY A 120 5.42 7.51 -5.92
CA GLY A 120 6.29 8.66 -6.16
C GLY A 120 6.40 9.02 -7.65
N ALA A 121 6.59 8.03 -8.52
CA ALA A 121 6.66 8.24 -9.97
C ALA A 121 5.34 8.75 -10.56
N ALA A 122 4.20 8.23 -10.09
CA ALA A 122 2.88 8.68 -10.51
C ALA A 122 2.62 10.14 -10.11
N CYS A 123 2.96 10.53 -8.87
CA CYS A 123 2.90 11.92 -8.42
C CYS A 123 3.79 12.84 -9.26
N PHE A 124 5.02 12.42 -9.55
CA PHE A 124 5.92 13.18 -10.43
C PHE A 124 5.34 13.36 -11.83
N GLY A 125 4.78 12.31 -12.43
CA GLY A 125 4.13 12.39 -13.74
C GLY A 125 2.92 13.32 -13.74
N ALA A 126 2.08 13.23 -12.70
CA ALA A 126 0.87 14.04 -12.55
C ALA A 126 1.17 15.55 -12.45
N VAL A 127 2.32 15.94 -11.89
CA VAL A 127 2.72 17.35 -11.75
C VAL A 127 3.62 17.82 -12.90
N ALA A 128 4.62 17.01 -13.30
CA ALA A 128 5.62 17.41 -14.29
C ALA A 128 5.03 17.55 -15.70
N VAL A 129 4.10 16.67 -16.09
CA VAL A 129 3.46 16.71 -17.42
C VAL A 129 2.66 18.02 -17.64
N PRO A 130 1.74 18.43 -16.75
CA PRO A 130 1.03 19.70 -16.93
C PRO A 130 1.95 20.92 -16.84
N VAL A 131 2.95 20.93 -15.95
CA VAL A 131 3.93 22.03 -15.85
C VAL A 131 4.75 22.16 -17.15
N ALA A 132 5.24 21.04 -17.69
CA ALA A 132 5.99 21.03 -18.95
C ALA A 132 5.13 21.48 -20.15
N LEU A 133 3.85 21.10 -20.18
CA LEU A 133 2.90 21.56 -21.19
C LEU A 133 2.63 23.07 -21.11
N LEU A 134 2.50 23.62 -19.89
CA LEU A 134 2.33 25.06 -19.68
C LEU A 134 3.60 25.84 -20.07
N ALA A 135 4.77 25.35 -19.69
CA ALA A 135 6.06 25.96 -20.05
C ALA A 135 6.31 25.97 -21.57
N ARG A 136 5.97 24.87 -22.27
CA ARG A 136 6.04 24.80 -23.75
C ARG A 136 5.10 25.79 -24.43
N ARG A 137 3.93 26.06 -23.85
CA ARG A 137 3.00 27.08 -24.39
C ARG A 137 3.50 28.50 -24.20
N ARG A 138 4.24 28.80 -23.12
CA ARG A 138 4.85 30.13 -22.91
C ARG A 138 6.00 30.43 -23.86
N LYS A 139 6.81 29.42 -24.24
CA LYS A 139 7.94 29.59 -25.19
C LYS A 139 7.53 29.77 -26.66
N LYS A 140 6.27 29.51 -27.02
CA LYS A 140 5.74 29.64 -28.39
C LYS A 140 4.96 30.94 -28.62
N LYS A 141 4.87 31.80 -27.61
CA LYS A 141 4.44 33.21 -27.75
C LYS A 141 5.69 34.08 -27.72
#